data_AF-A0A8B7YJ01-F1
#
_entry.id   AF-A0A8B7YJ01-F1
#
_cell.length_a   1.000
_cell.length_b   1.000
_cell.length_c   1.000
_cell.angle_alpha   90.00
_cell.angle_beta   90.00
_cell.angle_gamma   90.00
#
_symmetry.space_group_name_H-M   'P 1'
#
loop_
_entity.id
_entity.type
_entity.pdbx_description
1 polymer ?
#
loop_
_entity_poly.entity_id
_entity_poly.type
_entity_poly.pdbx_seq_one_letter_code
_entity_poly.pdbx_strand_id
1 'polypeptide(L)'
;MTAQTSQKQPEESFFKQLWASFTSILPFTSDNDVPDETTGLTKEQKEHIRKSWAVVCTMKTKFGVELFAKLFTNYPSSQQHFAQLKDLKDIDVLKKNPKMRAHGYRVVSAFCSLVENLDTPDIFIELLKNTGYSHSMRNVPHHYFEELGLVFLEVMSEQLGDKFTPKAKEAWGLAYGFMCKVILGAMDEVENEK
;
A
#
# COMPACT_ATOMS: atom_id res chain seq x y z
N MET A 1 -0.43 7.06 43.66
CA MET A 1 -0.65 8.02 42.55
C MET A 1 -0.80 7.22 41.29
N THR A 2 -2.03 7.14 40.81
CA THR A 2 -2.47 6.41 39.62
C THR A 2 -2.11 7.18 38.35
N ALA A 3 -1.62 6.46 37.34
CA ALA A 3 -1.64 6.91 35.95
C ALA A 3 -2.04 5.72 35.06
N GLN A 4 -3.34 5.59 34.80
CA GLN A 4 -3.89 5.23 33.49
C GLN A 4 -3.44 6.32 32.50
N THR A 5 -3.20 6.13 31.20
CA THR A 5 -3.80 5.27 30.18
C THR A 5 -2.95 5.42 28.91
N SER A 6 -2.91 4.40 28.04
CA SER A 6 -3.24 4.55 26.61
C SER A 6 -3.12 3.19 25.91
N GLN A 7 -4.19 2.38 25.95
CA GLN A 7 -4.38 1.25 25.05
C GLN A 7 -4.68 1.79 23.63
N LYS A 8 -3.68 1.79 22.74
CA LYS A 8 -3.87 1.86 21.28
C LYS A 8 -3.89 0.43 20.73
N GLN A 9 -5.03 -0.25 20.82
CA GLN A 9 -5.23 -1.62 20.33
C GLN A 9 -6.54 -1.92 19.53
N PRO A 10 -7.41 -0.97 19.12
CA PRO A 10 -8.53 -1.33 18.23
C PRO A 10 -8.13 -1.55 16.76
N GLU A 11 -7.19 -0.75 16.22
CA GLU A 11 -6.97 -0.69 14.78
C GLU A 11 -6.10 -1.85 14.24
N GLU A 12 -5.04 -2.25 14.94
CA GLU A 12 -4.21 -3.41 14.53
C GLU A 12 -5.01 -4.72 14.41
N SER A 13 -5.97 -4.94 15.32
CA SER A 13 -6.84 -6.13 15.29
C SER A 13 -7.81 -6.09 14.12
N PHE A 14 -8.38 -4.93 13.82
CA PHE A 14 -9.30 -4.75 12.70
C PHE A 14 -8.60 -4.95 11.34
N PHE A 15 -7.37 -4.44 11.18
CA PHE A 15 -6.62 -4.59 9.93
C PHE A 15 -6.05 -5.98 9.71
N LYS A 16 -5.58 -6.68 10.76
CA LYS A 16 -5.20 -8.10 10.65
C LYS A 16 -6.40 -9.00 10.33
N GLN A 17 -7.56 -8.69 10.92
CA GLN A 17 -8.79 -9.41 10.65
C GLN A 17 -9.30 -9.12 9.24
N LEU A 18 -9.26 -7.86 8.78
CA LEU A 18 -9.48 -7.49 7.39
C LEU A 18 -8.51 -8.22 6.45
N TRP A 19 -7.21 -8.26 6.74
CA TRP A 19 -6.22 -8.97 5.92
C TRP A 19 -6.52 -10.48 5.83
N ALA A 20 -6.86 -11.11 6.96
CA ALA A 20 -7.30 -12.50 7.00
C ALA A 20 -8.64 -12.72 6.26
N SER A 21 -9.54 -11.73 6.30
CA SER A 21 -10.81 -11.76 5.55
C SER A 21 -10.64 -11.47 4.05
N PHE A 22 -9.63 -10.69 3.63
CA PHE A 22 -9.34 -10.44 2.20
C PHE A 22 -8.64 -11.61 1.53
N THR A 23 -7.87 -12.39 2.29
CA THR A 23 -7.29 -13.66 1.81
C THR A 23 -8.33 -14.79 1.77
N SER A 24 -9.45 -14.62 2.47
CA SER A 24 -10.63 -15.51 2.42
C SER A 24 -11.69 -14.94 1.47
N ILE A 25 -11.64 -15.34 0.19
CA ILE A 25 -12.61 -14.94 -0.84
C ILE A 25 -14.05 -15.14 -0.35
N LEU A 26 -14.80 -14.04 -0.15
CA LEU A 26 -16.26 -14.05 -0.17
C LEU A 26 -16.74 -12.89 -1.04
N PRO A 27 -17.41 -13.16 -2.17
CA PRO A 27 -17.93 -12.11 -3.02
C PRO A 27 -19.20 -11.54 -2.39
N PHE A 28 -19.14 -10.29 -1.93
CA PHE A 28 -20.34 -9.47 -1.85
C PHE A 28 -20.44 -8.69 -3.16
N THR A 29 -21.16 -9.23 -4.13
CA THR A 29 -21.43 -8.56 -5.40
C THR A 29 -22.92 -8.31 -5.51
N SER A 30 -23.31 -7.07 -5.84
CA SER A 30 -24.65 -6.82 -6.38
C SER A 30 -24.83 -7.62 -7.68
N ASP A 31 -26.05 -8.06 -7.99
CA ASP A 31 -26.40 -9.08 -9.00
C ASP A 31 -25.87 -8.86 -10.45
N ASN A 32 -25.16 -7.76 -10.75
CA ASN A 32 -24.64 -7.46 -12.09
C ASN A 32 -23.16 -7.02 -12.16
N ASP A 33 -22.39 -7.05 -11.06
CA ASP A 33 -20.99 -6.59 -11.06
C ASP A 33 -20.01 -7.77 -10.97
N VAL A 34 -19.76 -8.40 -12.13
CA VAL A 34 -18.89 -9.57 -12.26
C VAL A 34 -17.42 -9.18 -11.98
N PRO A 35 -16.73 -9.85 -11.05
CA PRO A 35 -15.31 -9.63 -10.81
C PRO A 35 -14.46 -9.91 -12.05
N ASP A 36 -13.48 -9.06 -12.30
CA ASP A 36 -12.45 -9.28 -13.31
C ASP A 36 -11.69 -10.59 -13.04
N GLU A 37 -11.60 -11.49 -14.02
CA GLU A 37 -11.01 -12.83 -13.83
C GLU A 37 -9.54 -12.79 -13.40
N THR A 38 -8.82 -11.71 -13.73
CA THR A 38 -7.40 -11.58 -13.43
C THR A 38 -7.18 -10.93 -12.07
N THR A 39 -7.79 -9.78 -11.84
CA THR A 39 -7.55 -8.95 -10.66
C THR A 39 -8.50 -9.26 -9.50
N GLY A 40 -9.62 -9.93 -9.77
CA GLY A 40 -10.70 -10.18 -8.80
C GLY A 40 -11.49 -8.93 -8.42
N LEU A 41 -11.20 -7.78 -9.04
CA LEU A 41 -11.86 -6.51 -8.75
C LEU A 41 -13.08 -6.32 -9.65
N THR A 42 -14.18 -5.89 -9.07
CA THR A 42 -15.39 -5.53 -9.82
C THR A 42 -15.28 -4.12 -10.42
N LYS A 43 -16.19 -3.76 -11.34
CA LYS A 43 -16.21 -2.42 -11.94
C LYS A 43 -16.49 -1.34 -10.89
N GLU A 44 -17.40 -1.60 -9.95
CA GLU A 44 -17.69 -0.69 -8.84
C GLU A 44 -16.46 -0.48 -7.94
N GLN A 45 -15.75 -1.55 -7.60
CA GLN A 45 -14.53 -1.49 -6.79
C GLN A 45 -13.42 -0.67 -7.48
N LYS A 46 -13.17 -0.93 -8.78
CA LYS A 46 -12.20 -0.14 -9.58
C LYS A 46 -12.56 1.34 -9.60
N GLU A 47 -13.84 1.68 -9.68
CA GLU A 47 -14.31 3.07 -9.63
C GLU A 47 -14.10 3.73 -8.26
N HIS A 48 -14.33 3.02 -7.17
CA HIS A 48 -14.02 3.51 -5.82
C HIS A 48 -12.52 3.77 -5.63
N ILE A 49 -11.67 2.89 -6.17
CA ILE A 49 -10.22 3.06 -6.18
C ILE A 49 -9.84 4.33 -6.95
N ARG A 50 -10.34 4.51 -8.18
CA ARG A 50 -10.05 5.70 -9.00
C ARG A 50 -10.45 7.00 -8.31
N LYS A 51 -11.68 7.07 -7.80
CA LYS A 51 -12.21 8.28 -7.14
C LYS A 51 -11.37 8.68 -5.93
N SER A 52 -11.06 7.71 -5.07
CA SER A 52 -10.24 7.98 -3.88
C SER A 52 -8.79 8.32 -4.26
N TRP A 53 -8.20 7.62 -5.22
CA TRP A 53 -6.82 7.88 -5.66
C TRP A 53 -6.65 9.22 -6.36
N ALA A 54 -7.66 9.69 -7.10
CA ALA A 54 -7.62 10.99 -7.76
C ALA A 54 -7.33 12.12 -6.75
N VAL A 55 -7.86 12.01 -5.53
CA VAL A 55 -7.56 12.96 -4.43
C VAL A 55 -6.08 12.87 -4.03
N VAL A 56 -5.54 11.66 -3.86
CA VAL A 56 -4.12 11.44 -3.52
C VAL A 56 -3.18 11.96 -4.61
N CYS A 57 -3.50 11.76 -5.89
CA CYS A 57 -2.66 12.24 -6.99
C CYS A 57 -2.57 13.78 -7.06
N THR A 58 -3.41 14.55 -6.33
CA THR A 58 -3.25 16.01 -6.14
C THR A 58 -2.20 16.39 -5.08
N MET A 59 -1.82 15.46 -4.21
CA MET A 59 -0.93 15.69 -3.06
C MET A 59 0.20 14.64 -2.97
N LYS A 60 0.69 14.17 -4.13
CA LYS A 60 1.61 13.02 -4.24
C LYS A 60 2.77 13.05 -3.26
N THR A 61 3.53 14.15 -3.24
CA THR A 61 4.71 14.29 -2.40
C THR A 61 4.35 14.26 -0.91
N LYS A 62 3.25 14.93 -0.53
CA LYS A 62 2.78 14.94 0.86
C LYS A 62 2.40 13.54 1.29
N PHE A 63 1.53 12.87 0.53
CA PHE A 63 1.07 11.52 0.83
C PHE A 63 2.23 10.53 0.94
N GLY A 64 3.14 10.53 -0.03
CA GLY A 64 4.30 9.63 -0.03
C GLY A 64 5.24 9.88 1.15
N VAL A 65 5.43 11.14 1.56
CA VAL A 65 6.24 11.46 2.75
C VAL A 65 5.57 10.97 4.03
N GLU A 66 4.27 11.17 4.19
CA GLU A 66 3.54 10.67 5.37
C GLU A 66 3.54 9.13 5.42
N LEU A 67 3.38 8.47 4.26
CA LEU A 67 3.44 7.02 4.12
C LEU A 67 4.74 6.46 4.68
N PHE A 68 5.90 6.96 4.21
CA PHE A 68 7.19 6.44 4.66
C PHE A 68 7.57 6.91 6.07
N ALA A 69 7.18 8.12 6.46
CA ALA A 69 7.38 8.58 7.84
C ALA A 69 6.65 7.67 8.83
N LYS A 70 5.40 7.30 8.53
CA LYS A 70 4.62 6.38 9.36
C LYS A 70 5.15 4.96 9.28
N LEU A 71 5.57 4.47 8.11
CA LEU A 71 6.23 3.17 7.97
C LEU A 71 7.47 3.06 8.87
N PHE A 72 8.36 4.05 8.83
CA PHE A 72 9.58 4.02 9.64
C PHE A 72 9.31 4.25 11.13
N THR A 73 8.18 4.87 11.49
CA THR A 73 7.75 5.01 12.88
C THR A 73 7.21 3.68 13.41
N ASN A 74 6.34 3.01 12.65
CA ASN A 74 5.68 1.77 13.06
C ASN A 74 6.62 0.55 12.93
N TYR A 75 7.49 0.56 11.92
CA TYR A 75 8.41 -0.54 11.58
C TYR A 75 9.83 0.01 11.36
N PRO A 76 10.56 0.41 12.42
CA PRO A 76 11.85 1.10 12.28
C PRO A 76 12.93 0.30 11.54
N SER A 77 12.84 -1.03 11.50
CA SER A 77 13.75 -1.90 10.75
C SER A 77 13.66 -1.69 9.24
N SER A 78 12.47 -1.33 8.71
CA SER A 78 12.26 -1.07 7.28
C SER A 78 13.17 0.05 6.74
N GLN A 79 13.50 1.04 7.58
CA GLN A 79 14.37 2.15 7.23
C GLN A 79 15.80 1.70 6.86
N GLN A 80 16.25 0.53 7.31
CA GLN A 80 17.60 0.02 7.05
C GLN A 80 17.86 -0.25 5.56
N HIS A 81 16.80 -0.51 4.79
CA HIS A 81 16.87 -0.71 3.33
C HIS A 81 17.03 0.61 2.56
N PHE A 82 16.94 1.75 3.25
CA PHE A 82 17.12 3.07 2.68
C PHE A 82 18.49 3.63 3.08
N ALA A 83 19.55 3.21 2.37
CA ALA A 83 20.94 3.57 2.69
C ALA A 83 21.18 5.07 2.92
N GLN A 84 20.43 5.94 2.22
CA GLN A 84 20.57 7.39 2.31
C GLN A 84 19.67 8.05 3.38
N LEU A 85 18.80 7.29 4.02
CA LEU A 85 17.82 7.76 5.01
C LEU A 85 17.97 7.05 6.35
N LYS A 86 18.62 5.88 6.43
CA LYS A 86 18.68 5.00 7.60
C LYS A 86 19.16 5.66 8.90
N ASP A 87 20.01 6.67 8.81
CA ASP A 87 20.57 7.36 9.97
C ASP A 87 19.76 8.59 10.41
N LEU A 88 18.73 8.98 9.64
CA LEU A 88 17.83 10.09 9.97
C LEU A 88 16.71 9.58 10.88
N LYS A 89 16.94 9.62 12.19
CA LYS A 89 15.96 9.15 13.20
C LYS A 89 14.90 10.17 13.58
N ASP A 90 15.20 11.45 13.41
CA ASP A 90 14.23 12.52 13.58
C ASP A 90 13.26 12.53 12.37
N ILE A 91 11.99 12.25 12.64
CA ILE A 91 10.94 12.16 11.62
C ILE A 91 10.68 13.51 10.94
N ASP A 92 10.76 14.63 11.66
CA ASP A 92 10.54 15.95 11.05
C ASP A 92 11.68 16.34 10.11
N VAL A 93 12.92 15.96 10.45
CA VAL A 93 14.09 16.09 9.57
C VAL A 93 13.95 15.16 8.36
N LEU A 94 13.55 13.91 8.57
CA LEU A 94 13.34 12.93 7.51
C LEU A 94 12.29 13.42 6.50
N LYS A 95 11.14 13.93 6.97
CA LYS A 95 10.04 14.42 6.12
C LYS A 95 10.47 15.58 5.22
N LYS A 96 11.40 16.41 5.68
CA LYS A 96 11.96 17.54 4.93
C LYS A 96 13.08 17.13 3.97
N ASN A 97 13.66 15.94 4.13
CA ASN A 97 14.79 15.47 3.33
C ASN A 97 14.41 15.35 1.84
N PRO A 98 15.16 15.96 0.90
CA PRO A 98 14.86 15.89 -0.54
C PRO A 98 14.79 14.47 -1.10
N LYS A 99 15.63 13.54 -0.60
CA LYS A 99 15.65 12.14 -1.04
C LYS A 99 14.39 11.41 -0.58
N MET A 100 13.93 11.67 0.64
CA MET A 100 12.67 11.11 1.14
C MET A 100 11.50 11.62 0.28
N ARG A 101 11.43 12.94 0.06
CA ARG A 101 10.39 13.56 -0.78
C ARG A 101 10.37 12.98 -2.20
N ALA A 102 11.53 12.80 -2.82
CA ALA A 102 11.66 12.20 -4.15
C ALA A 102 11.27 10.72 -4.17
N HIS A 103 11.56 9.95 -3.12
CA HIS A 103 11.11 8.57 -3.02
C HIS A 103 9.60 8.48 -2.82
N GLY A 104 9.04 9.26 -1.90
CA GLY A 104 7.60 9.34 -1.68
C GLY A 104 6.84 9.71 -2.96
N TYR A 105 7.32 10.71 -3.71
CA TYR A 105 6.75 11.07 -5.01
C TYR A 105 6.77 9.91 -6.00
N ARG A 106 7.90 9.19 -6.12
CA ARG A 106 8.05 8.06 -7.04
C ARG A 106 7.08 6.93 -6.73
N VAL A 107 6.94 6.56 -5.46
CA VAL A 107 6.02 5.49 -5.05
C VAL A 107 4.57 5.88 -5.35
N VAL A 108 4.14 7.09 -4.99
CA VAL A 108 2.78 7.53 -5.29
C VAL A 108 2.54 7.64 -6.80
N SER A 109 3.55 8.01 -7.57
CA SER A 109 3.45 8.04 -9.04
C SER A 109 3.29 6.63 -9.62
N ALA A 110 4.01 5.63 -9.09
CA ALA A 110 3.85 4.23 -9.50
C ALA A 110 2.42 3.74 -9.22
N PHE A 111 1.85 4.06 -8.05
CA PHE A 111 0.44 3.78 -7.77
C PHE A 111 -0.53 4.53 -8.72
N CYS A 112 -0.27 5.79 -9.09
CA CYS A 112 -1.10 6.47 -10.10
C CYS A 112 -1.07 5.69 -11.44
N SER A 113 0.09 5.22 -11.90
CA SER A 113 0.19 4.37 -13.09
C SER A 113 -0.54 3.03 -12.96
N LEU A 114 -0.49 2.39 -11.79
CA LEU A 114 -1.27 1.18 -11.53
C LEU A 114 -2.78 1.45 -11.61
N VAL A 115 -3.26 2.53 -10.99
CA VAL A 115 -4.68 2.90 -10.98
C VAL A 115 -5.18 3.27 -12.39
N GLU A 116 -4.34 3.92 -13.20
CA GLU A 116 -4.63 4.21 -14.60
C GLU A 116 -4.83 2.95 -15.45
N ASN A 117 -4.18 1.84 -15.09
CA ASN A 117 -4.19 0.58 -15.84
C ASN A 117 -5.08 -0.51 -15.22
N LEU A 118 -6.00 -0.19 -14.30
CA LEU A 118 -6.90 -1.19 -13.68
C LEU A 118 -7.80 -1.95 -14.68
N ASP A 119 -8.04 -1.39 -15.88
CA ASP A 119 -8.81 -2.04 -16.95
C ASP A 119 -7.91 -2.64 -18.05
N THR A 120 -6.60 -2.72 -17.79
CA THR A 120 -5.60 -3.25 -18.73
C THR A 120 -4.70 -4.25 -17.99
N PRO A 121 -5.22 -5.48 -17.71
CA PRO A 121 -4.61 -6.40 -16.76
C PRO A 121 -3.18 -6.83 -17.13
N ASP A 122 -2.87 -6.93 -18.42
CA ASP A 122 -1.53 -7.23 -18.92
C ASP A 122 -0.51 -6.16 -18.54
N ILE A 123 -0.82 -4.87 -18.80
CA ILE A 123 0.04 -3.75 -18.40
C ILE A 123 0.11 -3.67 -16.87
N PHE A 124 -1.02 -3.84 -16.18
CA PHE A 124 -1.09 -3.79 -14.73
C PHE A 124 -0.17 -4.83 -14.06
N ILE A 125 -0.22 -6.08 -14.52
CA ILE A 125 0.62 -7.16 -14.01
C ILE A 125 2.10 -6.89 -14.28
N GLU A 126 2.47 -6.46 -15.49
CA GLU A 126 3.88 -6.22 -15.82
C GLU A 126 4.46 -5.04 -15.02
N LEU A 127 3.67 -3.99 -14.73
CA LEU A 127 4.10 -2.92 -13.81
C LEU A 127 4.37 -3.44 -12.38
N LEU A 128 3.55 -4.38 -11.89
CA LEU A 128 3.73 -5.00 -10.57
C LEU A 128 4.95 -5.93 -10.55
N LYS A 129 5.14 -6.77 -11.56
CA LYS A 129 6.33 -7.62 -11.67
C LYS A 129 7.61 -6.81 -11.71
N ASN A 130 7.65 -5.75 -12.52
CA ASN A 130 8.78 -4.81 -12.56
C ASN A 130 9.09 -4.23 -11.18
N THR A 131 8.06 -3.96 -10.38
CA THR A 131 8.22 -3.54 -8.98
C THR A 131 8.86 -4.66 -8.15
N GLY A 132 8.36 -5.90 -8.25
CA GLY A 132 8.91 -7.08 -7.58
C GLY A 132 10.38 -7.33 -7.91
N TYR A 133 10.73 -7.43 -9.20
CA TYR A 133 12.11 -7.61 -9.66
C TYR A 133 13.05 -6.53 -9.10
N SER A 134 12.63 -5.27 -9.17
CA SER A 134 13.43 -4.16 -8.63
C SER A 134 13.66 -4.29 -7.12
N HIS A 135 12.67 -4.74 -6.35
CA HIS A 135 12.79 -4.86 -4.89
C HIS A 135 13.55 -6.11 -4.46
N SER A 136 13.43 -7.22 -5.21
CA SER A 136 14.28 -8.42 -5.01
C SER A 136 15.75 -8.11 -5.23
N MET A 137 16.10 -7.35 -6.29
CA MET A 137 17.49 -6.89 -6.52
C MET A 137 18.07 -6.06 -5.37
N ARG A 138 17.21 -5.44 -4.54
CA ARG A 138 17.61 -4.65 -3.37
C ARG A 138 17.55 -5.45 -2.07
N ASN A 139 17.25 -6.74 -2.13
CA ASN A 139 17.07 -7.64 -1.00
C ASN A 139 16.11 -7.05 0.03
N VAL A 140 14.96 -6.55 -0.43
CA VAL A 140 13.88 -6.08 0.46
C VAL A 140 13.08 -7.29 0.93
N PRO A 141 12.99 -7.57 2.23
CA PRO A 141 12.18 -8.66 2.76
C PRO A 141 10.69 -8.55 2.42
N HIS A 142 10.04 -9.69 2.19
CA HIS A 142 8.63 -9.77 1.77
C HIS A 142 7.67 -9.11 2.76
N HIS A 143 7.88 -9.31 4.07
CA HIS A 143 6.99 -8.77 5.10
C HIS A 143 6.83 -7.24 5.04
N TYR A 144 7.81 -6.50 4.52
CA TYR A 144 7.70 -5.05 4.38
C TYR A 144 6.62 -4.60 3.40
N PHE A 145 6.22 -5.44 2.43
CA PHE A 145 5.10 -5.11 1.54
C PHE A 145 3.76 -5.19 2.26
N GLU A 146 3.60 -6.15 3.17
CA GLU A 146 2.40 -6.27 4.02
C GLU A 146 2.33 -5.13 5.04
N GLU A 147 3.44 -4.82 5.71
CA GLU A 147 3.56 -3.69 6.64
C GLU A 147 3.25 -2.36 5.94
N LEU A 148 3.78 -2.16 4.72
CA LEU A 148 3.46 -1.00 3.90
C LEU A 148 1.96 -0.93 3.57
N GLY A 149 1.29 -2.07 3.36
CA GLY A 149 -0.15 -2.12 3.09
C GLY A 149 -1.00 -1.65 4.26
N LEU A 150 -0.64 -2.06 5.47
CA LEU A 150 -1.28 -1.60 6.70
C LEU A 150 -1.16 -0.09 6.84
N VAL A 151 0.07 0.43 6.71
CA VAL A 151 0.35 1.87 6.80
C VAL A 151 -0.32 2.64 5.67
N PHE A 152 -0.38 2.06 4.46
CA PHE A 152 -1.02 2.67 3.31
C PHE A 152 -2.51 2.93 3.56
N LEU A 153 -3.25 1.93 4.05
CA LEU A 153 -4.68 2.08 4.36
C LEU A 153 -4.92 3.05 5.54
N GLU A 154 -4.02 3.06 6.52
CA GLU A 154 -4.06 4.03 7.64
C GLU A 154 -3.88 5.46 7.11
N VAL A 155 -2.85 5.72 6.30
CA VAL A 155 -2.60 7.05 5.72
C VAL A 155 -3.71 7.47 4.75
N MET A 156 -4.28 6.54 3.97
CA MET A 156 -5.49 6.81 3.18
C MET A 156 -6.63 7.31 4.07
N SER A 157 -6.89 6.63 5.19
CA SER A 157 -7.94 7.01 6.14
C SER A 157 -7.68 8.40 6.74
N GLU A 158 -6.45 8.69 7.16
CA GLU A 158 -6.08 9.98 7.75
C GLU A 158 -6.13 11.14 6.74
N GLN A 159 -5.67 10.94 5.50
CA GLN A 159 -5.55 12.03 4.52
C GLN A 159 -6.87 12.31 3.79
N LEU A 160 -7.73 11.31 3.61
CA LEU A 160 -9.00 11.48 2.89
C LEU A 160 -10.19 11.67 3.84
N GLY A 161 -10.07 11.26 5.11
CA GLY A 161 -11.16 11.32 6.08
C GLY A 161 -12.42 10.65 5.54
N ASP A 162 -13.55 11.33 5.64
CA ASP A 162 -14.87 10.84 5.19
C ASP A 162 -14.93 10.50 3.68
N LYS A 163 -13.98 10.99 2.87
CA LYS A 163 -13.89 10.64 1.44
C LYS A 163 -13.38 9.22 1.23
N PHE A 164 -12.71 8.62 2.22
CA PHE A 164 -12.30 7.21 2.18
C PHE A 164 -13.43 6.32 2.71
N THR A 165 -14.48 6.22 1.89
CA THR A 165 -15.70 5.47 2.21
C THR A 165 -15.41 3.99 2.54
N PRO A 166 -16.29 3.29 3.27
CA PRO A 166 -16.13 1.86 3.55
C PRO A 166 -15.92 1.00 2.30
N LYS A 167 -16.67 1.28 1.22
CA LYS A 167 -16.50 0.60 -0.09
C LYS A 167 -15.13 0.85 -0.72
N ALA A 168 -14.60 2.07 -0.60
CA ALA A 168 -13.25 2.37 -1.07
C ALA A 168 -12.19 1.64 -0.23
N LYS A 169 -12.36 1.59 1.10
CA LYS A 169 -11.46 0.86 2.00
C LYS A 169 -11.43 -0.63 1.68
N GLU A 170 -12.60 -1.22 1.40
CA GLU A 170 -12.72 -2.61 0.97
C GLU A 170 -12.02 -2.86 -0.38
N ALA A 171 -12.34 -2.05 -1.39
CA ALA A 171 -11.75 -2.16 -2.72
C ALA A 171 -10.22 -2.03 -2.69
N TRP A 172 -9.68 -1.10 -1.90
CA TRP A 172 -8.23 -0.95 -1.72
C TRP A 172 -7.59 -2.13 -1.00
N GLY A 173 -8.27 -2.74 -0.02
CA GLY A 173 -7.78 -3.94 0.65
C GLY A 173 -7.61 -5.11 -0.32
N LEU A 174 -8.63 -5.37 -1.15
CA LEU A 174 -8.58 -6.38 -2.22
C LEU A 174 -7.48 -6.07 -3.24
N ALA A 175 -7.45 -4.83 -3.75
CA ALA A 175 -6.48 -4.42 -4.75
C ALA A 175 -5.04 -4.53 -4.23
N TYR A 176 -4.78 -4.05 -3.01
CA TYR A 176 -3.45 -4.12 -2.41
C TYR A 176 -3.03 -5.58 -2.14
N GLY A 177 -3.96 -6.42 -1.68
CA GLY A 177 -3.70 -7.87 -1.52
C GLY A 177 -3.31 -8.53 -2.84
N PHE A 178 -4.01 -8.23 -3.93
CA PHE A 178 -3.64 -8.70 -5.27
C PHE A 178 -2.28 -8.15 -5.72
N MET A 179 -2.02 -6.86 -5.52
CA MET A 179 -0.72 -6.25 -5.83
C MET A 179 0.43 -6.96 -5.10
N CYS A 180 0.29 -7.20 -3.79
CA CYS A 180 1.26 -7.95 -3.00
C CYS A 180 1.49 -9.35 -3.57
N LYS A 181 0.42 -10.10 -3.88
CA LYS A 181 0.54 -11.44 -4.45
C LYS A 181 1.41 -11.45 -5.71
N VAL A 182 1.17 -10.52 -6.64
CA VAL A 182 1.94 -10.44 -7.90
C VAL A 182 3.38 -10.00 -7.65
N ILE A 183 3.58 -8.97 -6.83
CA ILE A 183 4.91 -8.44 -6.51
C ILE A 183 5.78 -9.50 -5.84
N LEU A 184 5.26 -10.18 -4.81
CA LEU A 184 6.00 -11.18 -4.06
C LEU A 184 6.30 -12.42 -4.91
N GLY A 185 5.36 -12.86 -5.75
CA GLY A 185 5.63 -13.93 -6.72
C GLY A 185 6.77 -13.59 -7.69
N ALA A 186 6.83 -12.34 -8.18
CA ALA A 186 7.93 -11.88 -9.01
C ALA A 186 9.26 -11.77 -8.25
N MET A 187 9.22 -11.52 -6.94
CA MET A 187 10.42 -11.55 -6.10
C MET A 187 10.94 -12.98 -5.93
N ASP A 188 10.04 -13.93 -5.69
CA ASP A 188 10.35 -15.37 -5.59
C ASP A 188 11.01 -15.90 -6.88
N GLU A 189 10.55 -15.47 -8.06
CA GLU A 189 11.17 -15.83 -9.35
C GLU A 189 12.67 -15.50 -9.36
N VAL A 190 13.05 -14.28 -8.95
CA VAL A 190 14.45 -13.83 -8.92
C VAL A 190 15.26 -14.50 -7.81
N GLU A 191 14.62 -14.85 -6.70
CA GLU A 191 15.29 -15.54 -5.58
C GLU A 191 15.57 -17.00 -5.89
N ASN A 192 14.67 -17.69 -6.60
CA ASN A 192 14.81 -19.09 -6.99
C ASN A 192 15.80 -19.32 -8.16
N GLU A 193 16.14 -18.26 -8.92
CA GLU A 193 17.14 -18.32 -9.99
C GLU A 193 18.60 -18.18 -9.50
N LYS A 194 18.81 -17.93 -8.20
CA LYS A 194 20.14 -17.79 -7.57
C LYS A 194 20.65 -19.11 -6.99
#